data_AF-A0A8S3R389-F1
#
_entry.id   AF-A0A8S3R389-F1
#
_cell.length_a   1.000
_cell.length_b   1.000
_cell.length_c   1.000
_cell.angle_alpha   90.00
_cell.angle_beta   90.00
_cell.angle_gamma   90.00
#
_symmetry.space_group_name_H-M   'P 1'
#
loop_
_entity.id
_entity.type
_entity.pdbx_description
1 polymer ?
#
loop_
_entity_poly.entity_id
_entity_poly.type
_entity_poly.pdbx_seq_one_letter_code
_entity_poly.pdbx_strand_id
1 'polypeptide(L)'
;MNFGSVRVAFHPIVKTWAARGRILFSRKYLLYTNVGIAVTLSTTGDFLNQRFQIKKKEIDSLDILRSRDVAITGLFIGPFCHYWYLFLDWWIPGRCYRLLAKKVIVDQLVCSPVVIGLFLGITTLLEKKSLTAVKEECSEKGGKLYVAELAVWPPAQLFNFYFLPTHYRVLFDNAISFMFDIYFSRVKYGKNGRVES
;
A
#
# COMPACT_ATOMS: atom_id res chain seq x y z
N MET A 1 46.55 -29.30 -11.68
CA MET A 1 45.08 -29.25 -11.87
C MET A 1 44.60 -27.91 -11.34
N ASN A 2 44.12 -27.02 -12.22
CA ASN A 2 43.75 -25.64 -11.89
C ASN A 2 42.22 -25.53 -12.01
N PHE A 3 41.51 -25.41 -10.88
CA PHE A 3 40.07 -25.17 -10.88
C PHE A 3 39.82 -23.68 -11.12
N GLY A 4 39.60 -23.33 -12.39
CA GLY A 4 39.22 -21.98 -12.81
C GLY A 4 37.83 -21.63 -12.30
N SER A 5 37.75 -20.56 -11.51
CA SER A 5 36.55 -19.96 -10.97
C SER A 5 35.49 -19.67 -12.05
N VAL A 6 34.34 -20.34 -11.97
CA VAL A 6 33.14 -19.99 -12.74
C VAL A 6 32.57 -18.70 -12.17
N ARG A 7 32.99 -17.56 -12.72
CA ARG A 7 32.29 -16.28 -12.52
C ARG A 7 30.95 -16.35 -13.24
N VAL A 8 29.87 -16.48 -12.47
CA VAL A 8 28.50 -16.34 -12.96
C VAL A 8 28.35 -14.95 -13.59
N ALA A 9 28.21 -14.90 -14.91
CA ALA A 9 28.02 -13.67 -15.66
C ALA A 9 26.62 -13.11 -15.37
N PHE A 10 26.52 -12.11 -14.49
CA PHE A 10 25.29 -11.32 -14.34
C PHE A 10 24.99 -10.60 -15.66
N HIS A 11 23.97 -11.09 -16.37
CA HIS A 11 23.52 -10.66 -17.69
C HIS A 11 23.35 -9.12 -17.77
N PRO A 12 23.75 -8.46 -18.88
CA PRO A 12 23.74 -6.99 -19.04
C PRO A 12 22.38 -6.37 -18.69
N ILE A 13 21.28 -7.04 -19.02
CA ILE A 13 19.91 -6.63 -18.67
C ILE A 13 19.75 -6.43 -17.16
N VAL A 14 20.17 -7.38 -16.33
CA VAL A 14 20.04 -7.31 -14.86
C VAL A 14 20.82 -6.12 -14.30
N LYS A 15 22.02 -5.85 -14.87
CA LYS A 15 22.82 -4.68 -14.48
C LYS A 15 22.14 -3.37 -14.88
N THR A 16 21.53 -3.30 -16.06
CA THR A 16 20.76 -2.13 -16.51
C THR A 16 19.55 -1.87 -15.62
N TRP A 17 18.80 -2.91 -15.26
CA TRP A 17 17.68 -2.79 -14.32
C TRP A 17 18.14 -2.35 -12.92
N ALA A 18 19.23 -2.92 -12.40
CA ALA A 18 19.81 -2.50 -11.13
C ALA A 18 20.33 -1.05 -11.15
N ALA A 19 20.88 -0.59 -12.28
CA ALA A 19 21.29 0.80 -12.44
C ALA A 19 20.10 1.77 -12.48
N ARG A 20 19.06 1.44 -13.24
CA ARG A 20 17.82 2.23 -13.31
C ARG A 20 17.08 2.26 -11.98
N GLY A 21 17.00 1.13 -11.28
CA GLY A 21 16.45 1.07 -9.92
C GLY A 21 17.19 2.01 -8.96
N ARG A 22 18.52 2.02 -8.98
CA ARG A 22 19.30 2.96 -8.15
C ARG A 22 19.01 4.44 -8.43
N ILE A 23 18.69 4.78 -9.68
CA ILE A 23 18.30 6.15 -10.05
C ILE A 23 16.90 6.47 -9.54
N LEU A 24 15.92 5.59 -9.77
CA LEU A 24 14.53 5.77 -9.35
C LEU A 24 14.38 5.86 -7.83
N PHE A 25 15.13 5.05 -7.09
CA PHE A 25 15.16 5.05 -5.62
C PHE A 25 16.24 5.98 -5.03
N SER A 26 16.81 6.89 -5.84
CA SER A 26 17.70 7.93 -5.32
C SER A 26 16.90 9.00 -4.56
N ARG A 27 17.54 9.71 -3.61
CA ARG A 27 16.87 10.75 -2.80
C ARG A 27 16.09 11.78 -3.61
N LYS A 28 16.55 12.10 -4.83
CA LYS A 28 15.91 13.08 -5.73
C LYS A 28 14.58 12.58 -6.31
N TYR A 29 14.49 11.27 -6.62
CA TYR A 29 13.32 10.67 -7.29
C TYR A 29 12.46 9.82 -6.36
N LEU A 30 12.89 9.62 -5.11
CA LEU A 30 12.25 8.72 -4.16
C LEU A 30 10.77 9.05 -3.91
N LEU A 31 10.42 10.33 -3.79
CA LEU A 31 9.02 10.76 -3.67
C LEU A 31 8.20 10.32 -4.88
N TYR A 32 8.64 10.68 -6.09
CA TYR A 32 7.94 10.35 -7.33
C TYR A 32 7.78 8.84 -7.54
N THR A 33 8.83 8.08 -7.21
CA THR A 33 8.80 6.62 -7.31
C THR A 33 7.82 6.01 -6.32
N ASN A 34 7.84 6.44 -5.05
CA ASN A 34 6.91 5.93 -4.03
C ASN A 34 5.46 6.28 -4.36
N VAL A 35 5.20 7.52 -4.79
CA VAL A 35 3.86 7.96 -5.21
C VAL A 35 3.40 7.19 -6.44
N GLY A 36 4.27 7.02 -7.44
CA GLY A 36 3.95 6.27 -8.64
C GLY A 36 3.64 4.80 -8.34
N ILE A 37 4.39 4.16 -7.45
CA ILE A 37 4.12 2.79 -6.99
C ILE A 37 2.76 2.73 -6.28
N ALA A 38 2.52 3.62 -5.32
CA ALA A 38 1.26 3.64 -4.57
C ALA A 38 0.04 3.78 -5.48
N VAL A 39 0.05 4.78 -6.38
CA VAL A 39 -1.05 5.00 -7.34
C VAL A 39 -1.25 3.77 -8.23
N THR A 40 -0.15 3.18 -8.73
CA THR A 40 -0.23 2.02 -9.63
C THR A 40 -0.80 0.80 -8.92
N LEU A 41 -0.33 0.50 -7.70
CA LEU A 41 -0.80 -0.64 -6.91
C LEU A 41 -2.27 -0.47 -6.54
N SER A 42 -2.67 0.68 -5.99
CA SER A 42 -4.06 0.91 -5.58
C SER A 42 -5.03 0.89 -6.77
N THR A 43 -4.66 1.50 -7.90
CA THR A 43 -5.50 1.49 -9.11
C THR A 43 -5.62 0.07 -9.70
N THR A 44 -4.52 -0.67 -9.75
CA THR A 44 -4.52 -2.05 -10.25
C THR A 44 -5.32 -2.97 -9.33
N GLY A 45 -5.20 -2.79 -8.01
CA GLY A 45 -5.98 -3.52 -7.00
C GLY A 45 -7.47 -3.25 -7.13
N ASP A 46 -7.86 -2.00 -7.37
CA ASP A 46 -9.25 -1.64 -7.63
C ASP A 46 -9.79 -2.29 -8.91
N PHE A 47 -9.07 -2.21 -10.03
CA PHE A 47 -9.48 -2.90 -11.26
C PHE A 47 -9.66 -4.41 -11.07
N LEU A 48 -8.74 -5.05 -10.36
CA LEU A 48 -8.83 -6.48 -10.08
C LEU A 48 -10.05 -6.79 -9.20
N ASN A 49 -10.30 -5.99 -8.17
CA ASN A 49 -11.49 -6.12 -7.33
C ASN A 49 -12.78 -5.93 -8.15
N GLN A 50 -12.85 -4.95 -9.03
CA GLN A 50 -14.00 -4.75 -9.92
C GLN A 50 -14.22 -5.96 -10.84
N ARG A 51 -13.14 -6.52 -11.42
CA ARG A 51 -13.22 -7.75 -12.22
C ARG A 51 -13.76 -8.93 -11.43
N PHE A 52 -13.35 -9.08 -10.17
CA PHE A 52 -13.92 -10.09 -9.27
C PHE A 52 -15.41 -9.85 -8.98
N GLN A 53 -15.83 -8.60 -8.78
CA GLN A 53 -17.23 -8.24 -8.54
C GLN A 53 -18.11 -8.53 -9.76
N ILE A 54 -17.63 -8.25 -10.99
CA ILE A 54 -18.32 -8.60 -12.24
C ILE A 54 -18.49 -10.11 -12.35
N LYS A 55 -17.44 -10.90 -12.08
CA LYS A 55 -17.50 -12.36 -12.12
C LYS A 55 -18.52 -12.92 -11.11
N LYS A 56 -18.69 -12.25 -9.97
CA LYS A 56 -19.69 -12.59 -8.94
C LYS A 56 -21.08 -12.01 -9.20
N LYS A 57 -21.29 -11.32 -10.33
CA LYS A 57 -22.55 -10.62 -10.68
C LYS A 57 -22.97 -9.59 -9.61
N GLU A 58 -22.01 -8.97 -8.95
CA GLU A 58 -22.27 -7.92 -7.96
C GLU A 58 -22.38 -6.53 -8.60
N ILE A 59 -21.65 -6.32 -9.70
CA ILE A 59 -21.68 -5.11 -10.54
C ILE A 59 -21.76 -5.54 -12.02
N ASP A 60 -22.41 -4.74 -12.86
CA ASP A 60 -22.68 -5.10 -14.26
C ASP A 60 -21.55 -4.70 -15.22
N SER A 61 -20.84 -3.63 -14.89
CA SER A 61 -19.77 -3.07 -15.71
C SER A 61 -18.63 -2.50 -14.86
N LEU A 62 -17.53 -2.19 -15.53
CA LEU A 62 -16.34 -1.63 -14.91
C LEU A 62 -16.53 -0.12 -14.74
N ASP A 63 -16.34 0.36 -13.51
CA ASP A 63 -16.49 1.76 -13.11
C ASP A 63 -15.14 2.47 -13.14
N ILE A 64 -14.89 3.19 -14.23
CA ILE A 64 -13.68 3.96 -14.44
C ILE A 64 -13.60 5.17 -13.51
N LEU A 65 -14.73 5.77 -13.13
CA LEU A 65 -14.77 6.93 -12.24
C LEU A 65 -14.27 6.55 -10.85
N ARG A 66 -14.71 5.38 -10.36
CA ARG A 66 -14.18 4.79 -9.12
C ARG A 66 -12.67 4.56 -9.18
N SER A 67 -12.15 3.95 -10.23
CA SER A 67 -10.70 3.70 -10.33
C SER A 67 -9.90 5.00 -10.43
N ARG A 68 -10.45 6.04 -11.08
CA ARG A 68 -9.89 7.39 -11.05
C ARG A 68 -9.86 7.95 -9.63
N ASP A 69 -10.92 7.79 -8.85
CA ASP A 69 -10.99 8.34 -7.49
C ASP A 69 -10.00 7.65 -6.54
N VAL A 70 -9.81 6.33 -6.68
CA VAL A 70 -8.75 5.58 -6.01
C VAL A 70 -7.36 6.07 -6.42
N ALA A 71 -7.13 6.31 -7.73
CA ALA A 71 -5.86 6.82 -8.23
C ALA A 71 -5.54 8.21 -7.67
N ILE A 72 -6.52 9.12 -7.65
CA ILE A 72 -6.38 10.46 -7.06
C ILE A 72 -6.08 10.35 -5.56
N THR A 73 -6.78 9.46 -4.86
CA THR A 73 -6.53 9.20 -3.43
C THR A 73 -5.08 8.75 -3.19
N GLY A 74 -4.55 7.86 -4.04
CA GLY A 74 -3.15 7.43 -4.00
C GLY A 74 -2.14 8.58 -4.19
N LEU A 75 -2.49 9.62 -4.96
CA LEU A 75 -1.65 10.83 -5.12
C LEU A 75 -1.54 11.66 -3.84
N PHE A 76 -2.50 11.56 -2.92
CA PHE A 76 -2.43 12.24 -1.62
C PHE A 76 -1.82 11.35 -0.53
N ILE A 77 -2.15 10.06 -0.52
CA ILE A 77 -1.60 9.10 0.45
C ILE A 77 -0.11 8.85 0.21
N GLY A 78 0.33 8.75 -1.06
CA GLY A 78 1.73 8.50 -1.40
C GLY A 78 2.71 9.52 -0.79
N PRO A 79 2.51 10.85 -0.97
CA PRO A 79 3.34 11.86 -0.33
C PRO A 79 3.24 11.82 1.19
N PHE A 80 2.05 11.64 1.75
CA PHE A 80 1.86 11.52 3.20
C PHE A 80 2.72 10.39 3.78
N CYS A 81 2.62 9.18 3.23
CA CYS A 81 3.42 8.04 3.65
C CYS A 81 4.93 8.28 3.46
N HIS A 82 5.34 8.92 2.35
CA HIS A 82 6.74 9.25 2.12
C HIS A 82 7.31 10.13 3.23
N TYR A 83 6.64 11.23 3.57
CA TYR A 83 7.10 12.15 4.62
C TYR A 83 6.97 11.53 6.01
N TRP A 84 5.96 10.70 6.24
CA TRP A 84 5.80 9.95 7.48
C TRP A 84 7.00 9.03 7.74
N TYR A 85 7.45 8.27 6.74
CA TYR A 85 8.62 7.42 6.89
C TYR A 85 9.92 8.21 7.11
N LEU A 86 10.09 9.36 6.44
CA LEU A 86 11.22 10.25 6.71
C LEU A 86 11.20 10.77 8.15
N PHE A 87 10.02 11.12 8.66
CA PHE A 87 9.83 11.55 10.04
C PHE A 87 10.17 10.42 11.03
N LEU A 88 9.68 9.19 10.80
CA LEU A 88 9.99 8.04 11.64
C LEU A 88 11.48 7.69 11.64
N ASP A 89 12.16 7.80 10.51
CA ASP A 89 13.59 7.56 10.41
C ASP A 89 14.43 8.63 11.13
N TRP A 90 13.97 9.88 11.11
CA TRP A 90 14.57 10.96 11.89
C TRP A 90 14.32 10.81 13.39
N TRP A 91 13.10 10.47 13.80
CA TRP A 91 12.71 10.35 15.21
C TRP A 91 13.24 9.08 15.88
N ILE A 92 13.26 7.95 15.17
CA ILE A 92 13.77 6.66 15.64
C ILE A 92 14.94 6.22 14.74
N PRO A 93 16.13 6.82 14.89
CA PRO A 93 17.27 6.46 14.07
C PRO A 93 17.79 5.08 14.46
N GLY A 94 18.02 4.23 13.46
CA GLY A 94 18.59 2.88 13.65
C GLY A 94 17.76 1.76 13.04
N ARG A 95 18.36 0.58 12.99
CA ARG A 95 17.82 -0.60 12.30
C ARG A 95 17.85 -1.88 13.15
N CYS A 96 18.11 -1.78 14.45
CA CYS A 96 18.04 -2.95 15.31
C CYS A 96 16.58 -3.37 15.55
N TYR A 97 16.36 -4.65 15.86
CA TYR A 97 15.02 -5.24 15.96
C TYR A 97 14.08 -4.48 16.90
N ARG A 98 14.59 -4.02 18.06
CA ARG A 98 13.79 -3.25 19.02
C ARG A 98 13.28 -1.94 18.42
N LEU A 99 14.10 -1.25 17.63
CA LEU A 99 13.72 0.01 16.98
C LEU A 99 12.76 -0.22 15.81
N LEU A 100 12.95 -1.29 15.04
CA LEU A 100 12.02 -1.67 13.98
C LEU A 100 10.64 -2.02 14.56
N ALA A 101 10.58 -2.81 15.64
CA ALA A 101 9.33 -3.11 16.33
C ALA A 101 8.64 -1.85 16.85
N LYS A 102 9.41 -0.90 17.42
CA LYS A 102 8.87 0.40 17.84
C LYS A 102 8.30 1.20 16.67
N LYS A 103 8.98 1.24 15.53
CA LYS A 103 8.48 1.90 14.30
C LYS A 103 7.17 1.29 13.84
N VAL A 104 7.09 -0.05 13.77
CA VAL A 104 5.86 -0.76 13.37
C VAL A 104 4.71 -0.43 14.34
N ILE A 105 4.93 -0.45 15.65
CA ILE A 105 3.88 -0.12 16.64
C ILE A 105 3.37 1.32 16.43
N VAL A 106 4.27 2.28 16.25
CA VAL A 106 3.89 3.69 16.03
C VAL A 106 3.13 3.83 14.71
N ASP A 107 3.59 3.14 13.67
CA ASP A 107 2.96 3.15 12.37
C ASP A 107 1.51 2.62 12.44
N GLN A 108 1.31 1.48 13.11
CA GLN A 108 -0.01 0.89 13.28
C GLN A 108 -0.94 1.77 14.13
N LEU A 109 -0.43 2.43 15.18
CA LEU A 109 -1.25 3.25 16.08
C LEU A 109 -1.59 4.64 15.52
N VAL A 110 -0.76 5.18 14.62
CA VAL A 110 -0.89 6.56 14.14
C VAL A 110 -1.05 6.65 12.63
N CYS A 111 -0.15 6.02 11.88
CA CYS A 111 -0.18 6.10 10.42
C CYS A 111 -1.38 5.37 9.83
N SER A 112 -1.58 4.09 10.20
CA SER A 112 -2.68 3.27 9.69
C SER A 112 -4.06 3.95 9.86
N PRO A 113 -4.47 4.45 11.05
CA PRO A 113 -5.77 5.11 11.17
C PRO A 113 -5.88 6.41 10.35
N VAL A 114 -4.78 7.16 10.20
CA VAL A 114 -4.76 8.37 9.37
C VAL A 114 -4.89 8.01 7.89
N VAL A 115 -4.16 7.00 7.40
CA VAL A 115 -4.22 6.53 6.00
C VAL A 115 -5.61 5.97 5.68
N ILE A 116 -6.22 5.20 6.57
CA ILE A 116 -7.61 4.73 6.42
C ILE A 116 -8.57 5.92 6.32
N GLY A 117 -8.43 6.90 7.21
CA GLY A 117 -9.25 8.11 7.21
C GLY A 117 -9.08 8.93 5.94
N LEU A 118 -7.85 9.09 5.45
CA LEU A 118 -7.55 9.76 4.18
C LEU A 118 -8.16 8.99 3.01
N PHE A 119 -8.05 7.67 2.99
CA PHE A 119 -8.60 6.84 1.93
C PHE A 119 -10.13 6.98 1.86
N LEU A 120 -10.83 6.75 2.98
CA LEU A 120 -12.28 6.86 3.05
C LEU A 120 -12.74 8.30 2.80
N GLY A 121 -12.06 9.29 3.37
CA GLY A 121 -12.41 10.70 3.23
C GLY A 121 -12.28 11.20 1.79
N ILE A 122 -11.12 11.00 1.17
CA ILE A 122 -10.85 11.51 -0.18
C ILE A 122 -11.75 10.81 -1.20
N THR A 123 -11.87 9.47 -1.15
CA THR A 123 -12.75 8.74 -2.08
C THR A 123 -14.20 9.18 -1.96
N THR A 124 -14.73 9.36 -0.74
CA THR A 124 -16.10 9.82 -0.49
C THR A 124 -16.34 11.24 -0.99
N LEU A 125 -15.36 12.13 -0.83
CA LEU A 125 -15.45 13.50 -1.34
C LEU A 125 -15.38 13.54 -2.88
N LEU A 126 -14.56 12.70 -3.51
CA LEU A 126 -14.48 12.58 -4.96
C LEU A 126 -15.76 11.98 -5.58
N GLU A 127 -16.44 11.11 -4.83
CA GLU A 127 -17.80 10.63 -5.12
C GLU A 127 -18.88 11.73 -4.98
N LYS A 128 -18.49 12.98 -4.68
CA LYS A 128 -19.37 14.15 -4.48
C LYS A 128 -20.38 14.00 -3.34
N LYS A 129 -20.06 13.20 -2.33
CA LYS A 129 -20.87 13.05 -1.11
C LYS A 129 -20.55 14.15 -0.09
N SER A 130 -21.42 14.31 0.90
CA SER A 130 -21.28 15.31 1.96
C SER A 130 -20.19 14.93 2.99
N LEU A 131 -19.73 15.90 3.77
CA LEU A 131 -18.83 15.64 4.91
C LEU A 131 -19.47 14.74 5.99
N THR A 132 -20.80 14.78 6.10
CA THR A 132 -21.55 13.86 6.98
C THR A 132 -21.37 12.41 6.52
N ALA A 133 -21.46 12.16 5.21
CA ALA A 133 -21.23 10.83 4.64
C ALA A 133 -19.79 10.35 4.87
N VAL A 134 -18.79 11.23 4.88
CA VAL A 134 -17.41 10.87 5.25
C VAL A 134 -17.35 10.32 6.67
N LYS A 135 -18.01 11.01 7.62
CA LYS A 135 -18.04 10.59 9.03
C LYS A 135 -18.74 9.24 9.20
N GLU A 136 -19.86 9.05 8.50
CA GLU A 136 -20.60 7.79 8.48
C GLU A 136 -19.74 6.65 7.91
N GLU A 137 -19.10 6.85 6.76
CA GLU A 137 -18.23 5.83 6.16
C GLU A 137 -17.02 5.50 7.04
N CYS A 138 -16.40 6.50 7.67
CA CYS A 138 -15.33 6.27 8.64
C CYS A 138 -15.82 5.48 9.86
N SER A 139 -17.02 5.76 10.37
CA SER A 139 -17.59 5.05 11.50
C SER A 139 -17.96 3.61 11.16
N GLU A 140 -18.51 3.37 9.98
CA GLU A 140 -18.98 2.05 9.54
C GLU A 140 -17.82 1.14 9.10
N LYS A 141 -16.91 1.69 8.29
CA LYS A 141 -15.87 0.91 7.60
C LYS A 141 -14.50 1.07 8.21
N GLY A 142 -14.21 2.21 8.86
CA GLY A 142 -12.90 2.51 9.41
C GLY A 142 -12.44 1.47 10.43
N GLY A 143 -13.32 1.09 11.37
CA GLY A 143 -13.02 0.04 12.34
C GLY A 143 -12.71 -1.32 11.70
N LYS A 144 -13.47 -1.69 10.66
CA LYS A 144 -13.25 -2.95 9.93
C LYS A 144 -11.93 -2.96 9.17
N LEU A 145 -11.57 -1.84 8.54
CA LEU A 145 -10.29 -1.68 7.86
C LEU A 145 -9.13 -1.71 8.85
N TYR A 146 -9.29 -1.02 9.99
CA TYR A 146 -8.27 -0.94 11.02
C TYR A 146 -8.00 -2.30 11.70
N VAL A 147 -9.05 -3.06 12.01
CA VAL A 147 -8.89 -4.42 12.56
C VAL A 147 -8.19 -5.34 11.55
N ALA A 148 -8.52 -5.22 10.25
CA ALA A 148 -7.86 -6.01 9.22
C ALA A 148 -6.37 -5.67 9.10
N GLU A 149 -6.01 -4.38 9.12
CA GLU A 149 -4.64 -3.88 9.18
C GLU A 149 -3.88 -4.49 10.38
N LEU A 150 -4.43 -4.36 11.58
CA LEU A 150 -3.83 -4.91 12.80
C LEU A 150 -3.74 -6.45 12.81
N ALA A 151 -4.62 -7.15 12.11
CA ALA A 151 -4.60 -8.59 12.04
C ALA A 151 -3.52 -9.12 11.07
N VAL A 152 -3.21 -8.39 10.00
CA VAL A 152 -2.29 -8.85 8.94
C VAL A 152 -0.90 -8.27 9.10
N TRP A 153 -0.77 -6.97 9.38
CA TRP A 153 0.52 -6.30 9.36
C TRP A 153 1.50 -6.76 10.44
N PRO A 154 1.13 -6.90 11.72
CA PRO A 154 2.07 -7.37 12.73
C PRO A 154 2.62 -8.79 12.43
N PRO A 155 1.78 -9.80 12.06
CA PRO A 155 2.29 -11.10 11.63
C PRO A 155 3.13 -11.02 10.34
N ALA A 156 2.70 -10.23 9.36
CA ALA A 156 3.43 -10.07 8.10
C ALA A 156 4.81 -9.44 8.34
N GLN A 157 4.90 -8.38 9.15
CA GLN A 157 6.16 -7.75 9.51
C GLN A 157 7.05 -8.68 10.33
N LEU A 158 6.49 -9.47 11.25
CA LEU A 158 7.25 -10.50 11.96
C LEU A 158 7.86 -11.50 10.97
N PHE A 159 7.07 -12.01 10.03
CA PHE A 159 7.57 -12.92 9.00
C PHE A 159 8.65 -12.26 8.13
N ASN A 160 8.41 -11.03 7.70
CA ASN A 160 9.30 -10.24 6.85
C ASN A 160 10.68 -10.04 7.48
N PHE A 161 10.72 -9.71 8.78
CA PHE A 161 11.99 -9.47 9.47
C PHE A 161 12.67 -10.75 9.97
N TYR A 162 11.91 -11.79 10.30
CA TYR A 162 12.45 -13.02 10.87
C TYR A 162 12.91 -14.02 9.79
N PHE A 163 12.08 -14.27 8.77
CA PHE A 163 12.35 -15.32 7.78
C PHE A 163 12.95 -14.81 6.47
N LEU A 164 12.65 -13.57 6.06
CA LEU A 164 13.07 -13.07 4.75
C LEU A 164 14.45 -12.37 4.77
N PRO A 165 15.35 -12.76 3.85
CA PRO A 165 16.56 -11.98 3.54
C PRO A 165 16.21 -10.55 3.13
N THR A 166 17.05 -9.58 3.49
CA THR A 166 16.82 -8.13 3.29
C THR A 166 16.40 -7.75 1.87
N HIS A 167 16.92 -8.42 0.83
CA HIS A 167 16.62 -8.10 -0.56
C HIS A 167 15.21 -8.55 -1.02
N TYR A 168 14.57 -9.51 -0.33
CA TYR A 168 13.20 -9.93 -0.65
C TYR A 168 12.13 -9.16 0.14
N ARG A 169 12.52 -8.43 1.19
CA ARG A 169 11.57 -7.81 2.12
C ARG A 169 10.64 -6.80 1.47
N VAL A 170 11.18 -5.96 0.59
CA VAL A 170 10.41 -4.94 -0.14
C VAL A 170 9.42 -5.59 -1.10
N LEU A 171 9.80 -6.70 -1.76
CA LEU A 171 8.90 -7.41 -2.66
C LEU A 171 7.73 -8.02 -1.89
N PHE A 172 8.01 -8.64 -0.74
CA PHE A 172 6.98 -9.19 0.14
C PHE A 172 6.01 -8.12 0.64
N ASP A 173 6.56 -7.00 1.13
CA ASP A 173 5.78 -5.86 1.62
C ASP A 173 4.83 -5.32 0.55
N ASN A 174 5.32 -5.09 -0.68
CA ASN A 174 4.49 -4.65 -1.79
C ASN A 174 3.42 -5.68 -2.21
N ALA A 175 3.69 -6.98 -2.07
CA ALA A 175 2.70 -8.02 -2.35
C ALA A 175 1.54 -7.99 -1.34
N ILE A 176 1.84 -7.82 -0.05
CA ILE A 176 0.83 -7.66 1.00
C ILE A 176 0.04 -6.36 0.80
N SER A 177 0.72 -5.25 0.50
CA SER A 177 0.07 -3.97 0.19
C SER A 177 -0.91 -4.09 -0.99
N PHE A 178 -0.53 -4.79 -2.05
CA PHE A 178 -1.43 -5.04 -3.18
C PHE A 178 -2.68 -5.83 -2.79
N MET A 179 -2.55 -6.84 -1.92
CA MET A 179 -3.71 -7.56 -1.37
C MET A 179 -4.60 -6.65 -0.53
N PHE A 180 -4.00 -5.73 0.22
CA PHE A 180 -4.73 -4.73 0.99
C PHE A 180 -5.45 -3.72 0.11
N ASP A 181 -4.86 -3.24 -0.99
CA ASP A 181 -5.52 -2.34 -1.93
C ASP A 181 -6.82 -2.96 -2.49
N ILE A 182 -6.77 -4.26 -2.84
CA ILE A 182 -7.96 -5.02 -3.26
C ILE A 182 -8.99 -5.07 -2.12
N TYR A 183 -8.55 -5.34 -0.89
CA TYR A 183 -9.43 -5.42 0.28
C TYR A 183 -10.06 -4.07 0.66
N PHE A 184 -9.30 -2.98 0.66
CA PHE A 184 -9.77 -1.61 0.89
C PHE A 184 -10.85 -1.25 -0.11
N SER A 185 -10.56 -1.48 -1.39
CA SER A 185 -11.51 -1.31 -2.47
C SER A 185 -12.76 -2.19 -2.27
N ARG A 186 -12.61 -3.43 -1.78
CA ARG A 186 -13.74 -4.34 -1.50
C ARG A 186 -14.60 -3.88 -0.33
N VAL A 187 -14.01 -3.37 0.75
CA VAL A 187 -14.77 -2.87 1.91
C VAL A 187 -15.45 -1.55 1.59
N LYS A 188 -14.77 -0.65 0.87
CA LYS A 188 -15.32 0.64 0.45
C LYS A 188 -16.53 0.47 -0.49
N TYR A 189 -16.41 -0.39 -1.50
CA TYR A 189 -17.41 -0.53 -2.58
C TYR A 189 -18.24 -1.82 -2.55
N GLY A 190 -18.01 -2.71 -1.58
CA GLY A 190 -18.76 -3.95 -1.45
C GLY A 190 -20.18 -3.74 -0.93
N LYS A 191 -21.10 -4.62 -1.37
CA LYS A 191 -22.53 -4.55 -1.02
C LYS A 191 -22.83 -4.60 0.49
N ASN A 192 -21.92 -5.12 1.31
CA ASN A 192 -22.11 -5.22 2.77
C ASN A 192 -22.04 -3.87 3.53
N GLY A 193 -21.87 -2.73 2.84
CA GLY A 193 -21.93 -1.39 3.43
C GLY A 193 -22.79 -0.41 2.61
N ARG A 194 -23.75 -0.91 1.84
CA ARG A 194 -24.87 -0.09 1.35
C ARG A 194 -26.03 -0.37 2.29
N VAL A 195 -26.21 0.47 3.30
CA VAL A 195 -27.55 0.66 3.86
C VAL A 195 -28.36 1.23 2.71
N GLU A 196 -29.29 0.43 2.18
CA GLU A 196 -30.24 0.85 1.17
C GLU A 196 -30.95 2.11 1.68
N SER A 197 -30.79 3.20 0.96
CA SER A 197 -31.55 4.45 1.11
C SER A 197 -32.66 4.50 0.09
#